data_AF-A0A972Z1Z3-F1
#
_entry.id   AF-A0A972Z1Z3-F1
#
_cell.length_a   1.000
_cell.length_b   1.000
_cell.length_c   1.000
_cell.angle_alpha   90.00
_cell.angle_beta   90.00
_cell.angle_gamma   90.00
#
_symmetry.space_group_name_H-M   'P 1'
#
loop_
_entity.id
_entity.type
_entity.pdbx_description
1 polymer ?
#
loop_
_entity_poly.entity_id
_entity_poly.type
_entity_poly.pdbx_seq_one_letter_code
_entity_poly.pdbx_strand_id
1 'polypeptide(L)' 'MLFRGNCGRVCNRISGGKFQLDDKQYQLPLNDGDNFLHCGYDSFSIRLWKIDKANLTNTSVTLSLVSPD' A
#
# COMPACT_ATOMS: atom_id res chain seq x y z
N MET A 1 15.17 0.35 1.98
CA MET A 1 14.89 -0.58 0.86
C MET A 1 13.97 -1.67 1.38
N LEU A 2 12.68 -1.64 1.02
CA LEU A 2 11.74 -2.71 1.36
C LEU A 2 11.97 -3.86 0.38
N PHE A 3 12.44 -5.01 0.87
CA PHE A 3 12.58 -6.20 0.05
C PHE A 3 11.22 -6.90 -0.07
N ARG A 4 10.78 -7.09 -1.33
CA ARG A 4 9.78 -8.06 -1.80
C ARG A 4 8.35 -7.89 -1.26
N GLY A 5 7.58 -6.98 -1.83
CA GLY A 5 6.12 -7.01 -1.63
C GLY A 5 5.36 -6.03 -2.50
N ASN A 6 4.06 -6.28 -2.66
CA ASN A 6 3.14 -5.39 -3.34
C ASN A 6 3.09 -4.06 -2.57
N CYS A 7 3.60 -3.00 -3.17
CA CYS A 7 3.48 -1.66 -2.61
C CYS A 7 2.05 -1.15 -2.84
N GLY A 8 1.42 -0.60 -1.80
CA GLY A 8 0.08 -0.06 -1.88
C GLY A 8 -0.39 0.47 -0.52
N ARG A 9 -1.36 1.39 -0.47
CA ARG A 9 -2.05 2.09 -1.59
C ARG A 9 -1.19 3.06 -2.41
N VAL A 10 -0.09 3.58 -1.88
CA VAL A 10 0.79 4.53 -2.57
C VAL A 10 2.20 3.97 -2.68
N CYS A 11 2.67 3.84 -3.91
CA CYS A 11 4.06 3.51 -4.21
C CYS A 11 4.89 4.79 -4.25
N ASN A 12 6.11 4.76 -3.68
CA ASN A 12 7.04 5.88 -3.64
C ASN A 12 6.58 7.03 -2.73
N ARG A 13 7.04 8.27 -2.97
CA ARG A 13 6.96 9.41 -2.03
C ARG A 13 5.74 10.31 -2.24
N ILE A 14 5.14 10.75 -1.13
CA ILE A 14 4.30 11.95 -1.07
C ILE A 14 5.06 13.02 -0.27
N SER A 15 5.32 14.16 -0.93
CA SER A 15 6.01 15.29 -0.33
C SER A 15 5.25 15.85 0.88
N GLY A 16 5.92 16.04 2.01
CA GLY A 16 5.28 16.52 3.24
C GLY A 16 4.28 15.52 3.85
N GLY A 17 4.10 14.33 3.26
CA GLY A 17 3.01 13.40 3.59
C GLY A 17 1.61 14.03 3.44
N LYS A 18 1.47 15.08 2.64
CA LYS A 18 0.24 15.86 2.51
C LYS A 18 -0.32 15.71 1.11
N PHE A 19 -1.62 15.49 1.04
CA PHE A 19 -2.35 15.60 -0.21
C PHE A 19 -3.77 16.11 0.07
N GLN A 20 -4.40 16.62 -0.97
CA GLN A 20 -5.79 17.04 -0.94
C GLN A 20 -6.59 16.07 -1.82
N LEU A 21 -7.70 15.60 -1.28
CA LEU A 21 -8.69 14.83 -2.03
C LEU A 21 -10.03 15.50 -1.77
N ASP A 22 -10.64 15.96 -2.85
CA ASP A 22 -11.77 16.89 -2.80
C ASP A 22 -11.44 18.12 -1.93
N ASP A 23 -12.35 18.52 -1.03
CA ASP A 23 -12.17 19.67 -0.14
C ASP A 23 -11.52 19.31 1.20
N LYS A 24 -10.95 18.10 1.32
CA LYS A 24 -10.33 17.64 2.56
C LYS A 24 -8.83 17.44 2.39
N GLN A 25 -8.08 18.07 3.30
CA GLN A 25 -6.64 17.86 3.43
C GLN A 25 -6.37 16.63 4.30
N TYR A 26 -5.49 15.75 3.83
CA TYR A 26 -5.05 14.57 4.55
C TYR A 26 -3.56 14.70 4.90
N GLN A 27 -3.24 14.35 6.15
CA GLN A 27 -1.87 14.20 6.62
C GLN A 27 -1.58 12.72 6.85
N LEU A 28 -0.55 12.23 6.18
CA LEU A 28 -0.03 10.88 6.35
C LEU A 28 1.17 10.91 7.31
N PRO A 29 1.47 9.78 7.99
CA PRO A 29 2.68 9.65 8.79
C PRO A 29 3.92 9.93 7.93
N LEU A 30 4.95 10.55 8.49
CA LEU A 30 6.23 10.75 7.79
C LEU A 30 7.19 9.63 8.19
N ASN A 31 7.72 8.91 7.22
CA ASN A 31 8.62 7.78 7.45
C ASN A 31 9.88 7.81 6.56
N ASP A 32 10.07 8.88 5.78
CA ASP A 32 11.26 9.12 4.96
C ASP A 32 11.62 10.61 4.97
N GLY A 33 12.17 11.07 6.10
CA GLY A 33 12.38 12.49 6.37
C GLY A 33 11.05 13.24 6.39
N ASP A 34 10.93 14.29 5.59
CA ASP A 34 9.70 15.07 5.45
C ASP A 34 8.66 14.41 4.54
N ASN A 35 8.88 13.17 4.09
CA ASN A 35 8.03 12.49 3.12
C ASN A 35 7.33 11.27 3.72
N PHE A 36 6.22 10.89 3.07
CA PHE A 36 5.60 9.58 3.23
C PHE A 36 6.04 8.66 2.10
N LEU A 37 6.60 7.50 2.42
CA LEU A 37 7.17 6.54 1.48
C LEU A 37 6.51 5.16 1.62
N HIS A 38 6.13 4.56 0.49
CA HIS A 38 5.69 3.15 0.37
C HIS A 38 4.58 2.74 1.34
N CYS A 39 3.62 3.65 1.54
CA CYS A 39 2.49 3.48 2.42
C CYS A 39 2.78 3.39 3.92
N GLY A 40 3.95 3.86 4.37
CA GLY A 40 4.25 3.94 5.79
C GLY A 40 4.38 2.56 6.44
N TYR A 41 4.00 2.48 7.71
CA TYR A 41 4.05 1.25 8.50
C TYR A 41 2.90 0.27 8.19
N ASP A 42 1.85 0.72 7.48
CA ASP A 42 0.72 -0.10 7.02
C ASP A 42 0.86 -0.42 5.52
N SER A 43 2.03 -0.89 5.13
CA SER A 43 2.29 -1.26 3.75
C SER A 43 1.60 -2.57 3.40
N PHE A 44 1.01 -2.66 2.21
CA PHE A 44 0.44 -3.92 1.71
C PHE A 44 1.46 -5.06 1.57
N SER A 45 2.76 -4.72 1.54
CA SER A 45 3.86 -5.66 1.52
C SER A 45 3.96 -6.54 2.77
N ILE A 46 3.39 -6.11 3.90
CA ILE A 46 3.41 -6.83 5.18
C ILE A 46 2.05 -7.41 5.57
N ARG A 47 1.09 -7.44 4.64
CA ARG A 47 -0.28 -7.93 4.87
C ARG A 47 -0.44 -9.35 4.33
N LEU A 48 -1.32 -10.13 4.97
CA LEU A 48 -1.66 -11.48 4.51
C LEU A 48 -2.74 -11.40 3.42
N TRP A 49 -2.40 -11.83 2.21
CA TRP A 49 -3.31 -11.84 1.07
C TRP A 49 -4.12 -13.13 1.02
N LYS A 50 -5.38 -13.03 0.63
CA LYS A 50 -6.24 -14.18 0.34
C LYS A 50 -5.97 -14.66 -1.09
N ILE A 51 -5.81 -15.95 -1.26
CA ILE A 51 -5.72 -16.59 -2.58
C ILE A 51 -7.13 -16.95 -3.03
N ASP A 52 -7.48 -16.54 -4.25
CA ASP A 52 -8.67 -17.07 -4.91
C ASP A 52 -8.38 -18.49 -5.43
N LYS A 53 -8.88 -19.49 -4.70
CA LYS A 53 -8.67 -20.90 -5.03
C LYS A 53 -9.48 -21.35 -6.23
N ALA A 54 -10.57 -20.67 -6.58
CA ALA A 54 -11.43 -21.07 -7.69
C ALA A 54 -10.78 -20.80 -9.06
N ASN A 55 -9.93 -19.78 -9.13
CA ASN A 55 -9.23 -19.37 -10.35
C ASN A 55 -7.73 -19.69 -10.35
N LEU A 56 -7.27 -20.53 -9.40
CA LEU A 56 -5.87 -20.92 -9.30
C LEU A 56 -5.49 -21.88 -10.43
N THR A 57 -4.41 -21.58 -11.15
CA THR A 57 -3.84 -22.47 -12.17
C THR A 57 -2.37 -22.76 -11.87
N ASN A 58 -1.76 -23.68 -12.63
CA ASN A 58 -0.33 -23.99 -12.47
C ASN A 58 0.60 -22.81 -12.79
N THR A 59 0.09 -21.75 -13.43
CA THR A 59 0.90 -20.61 -13.90
C THR A 59 0.32 -19.25 -13.48
N SER A 60 -0.80 -19.21 -12.76
CA SER A 60 -1.46 -17.97 -12.37
C SER A 60 -2.07 -18.06 -10.97
N VAL A 61 -1.99 -16.96 -10.23
CA VAL A 61 -2.62 -16.78 -8.91
C VAL A 61 -3.27 -15.41 -8.82
N THR A 62 -4.48 -15.36 -8.30
CA THR A 62 -5.18 -14.11 -7.96
C THR A 62 -5.13 -13.89 -6.46
N LEU A 63 -4.64 -12.71 -6.05
CA LEU A 63 -4.52 -12.29 -4.65
C LEU A 63 -5.52 -11.17 -4.35
N SER A 64 -6.20 -11.26 -3.20
CA SER A 64 -7.09 -10.20 -2.72
C SER A 64 -6.79 -9.79 -1.28
N LEU A 65 -6.94 -8.50 -1.01
CA LEU A 65 -6.80 -7.87 0.31
C LEU A 65 -7.84 -6.76 0.41
N VAL A 66 -8.58 -6.70 1.52
CA VAL A 66 -9.47 -5.58 1.83
C VAL A 66 -8.74 -4.69 2.82
N SER A 67 -8.54 -3.42 2.47
CA SER A 67 -8.09 -2.39 3.39
C SER A 67 -9.32 -1.61 3.86
N PRO A 68 -9.68 -1.65 5.15
CA PRO A 68 -10.76 -0.81 5.68
C PRO A 68 -10.39 0.68 5.63
N ASP A 69 -11.41 1.52 5.78
CA ASP A 69 -11.32 2.97 5.89
C ASP A 69 -10.90 3.43 7.30
#